data_AF-A0A3R6WBF4-F1
#
_entry.id   AF-A0A3R6WBF4-F1
#
_cell.length_a   1.000
_cell.length_b   1.000
_cell.length_c   1.000
_cell.angle_alpha   90.00
_cell.angle_beta   90.00
_cell.angle_gamma   90.00
#
_symmetry.space_group_name_H-M   'P 1'
#
loop_
_entity.id
_entity.type
_entity.pdbx_description
1 polymer ?
#
loop_
_entity_poly.entity_id
_entity_poly.type
_entity_poly.pdbx_seq_one_letter_code
_entity_poly.pdbx_strand_id
1 'polypeptide(L)'
;MKVPATILLLALTCSLVTASTTRPIVKATTGPRPYYLIDNLPEGALKTKLESCADDRMVPSDFSIGHRGAALQFPEHTRESYVAAARTGAGIIECDVTFTKDKELVCRHAQNDLHTTTNILLTPLAAKCFKPFTPYDPATKSPATAECRTTDITLAEFKTLVGKMDGANENALT
;
A
#
# COMPACT_ATOMS: atom_id res chain seq x y z
N MET A 1 -38.23 40.28 -44.04
CA MET A 1 -37.43 39.04 -44.07
C MET A 1 -37.60 38.35 -42.72
N LYS A 2 -38.14 37.13 -42.69
CA LYS A 2 -38.48 36.37 -41.47
C LYS A 2 -37.25 35.57 -41.03
N VAL A 3 -36.79 35.76 -39.79
CA VAL A 3 -35.73 34.94 -39.17
C VAL A 3 -36.44 33.89 -38.31
N PRO A 4 -36.24 32.57 -38.51
CA PRO A 4 -36.86 31.56 -37.67
C PRO A 4 -36.08 31.43 -36.35
N ALA A 5 -36.80 31.43 -35.24
CA ALA A 5 -36.25 31.17 -33.91
C ALA A 5 -36.04 29.65 -33.74
N THR A 6 -34.77 29.22 -33.73
CA THR A 6 -34.40 27.84 -33.40
C THR A 6 -34.37 27.70 -31.88
N ILE A 7 -35.38 27.02 -31.32
CA ILE A 7 -35.45 26.67 -29.90
C ILE A 7 -34.47 25.50 -29.66
N LEU A 8 -33.38 25.77 -28.95
CA LEU A 8 -32.42 24.76 -28.52
C LEU A 8 -32.97 24.08 -27.24
N LEU A 9 -33.55 22.88 -27.36
CA LEU A 9 -33.89 22.04 -26.22
C LEU A 9 -32.59 21.52 -25.57
N LEU A 10 -32.23 22.06 -24.40
CA LEU A 10 -31.23 21.45 -23.53
C LEU A 10 -31.84 20.19 -22.89
N ALA A 11 -31.46 19.01 -23.40
CA ALA A 11 -31.78 17.75 -22.75
C ALA A 11 -30.91 17.61 -21.48
N LEU A 12 -31.52 17.85 -20.32
CA LEU A 12 -30.89 17.61 -19.02
C LEU A 12 -30.84 16.10 -18.78
N THR A 13 -29.77 15.45 -19.24
CA THR A 13 -29.51 14.03 -18.96
C THR A 13 -29.10 13.91 -17.49
N CYS A 14 -30.05 13.56 -16.63
CA CYS A 14 -29.80 13.17 -15.25
C CYS A 14 -29.09 11.81 -15.27
N SER A 15 -27.76 11.82 -15.22
CA SER A 15 -26.96 10.61 -15.04
C SER A 15 -27.25 10.04 -13.65
N LEU A 16 -28.03 8.95 -13.61
CA LEU A 16 -28.22 8.14 -12.41
C LEU A 16 -26.85 7.64 -11.95
N VAL A 17 -26.32 8.26 -10.89
CA VAL A 17 -25.15 7.76 -10.17
C VAL A 17 -25.59 6.48 -9.47
N THR A 18 -25.25 5.33 -10.05
CA THR A 18 -25.40 4.04 -9.37
C THR A 18 -24.43 4.02 -8.20
N ALA A 19 -24.94 4.23 -6.98
CA ALA A 19 -24.17 4.05 -5.77
C ALA A 19 -23.64 2.61 -5.72
N SER A 20 -22.31 2.47 -5.76
CA SER A 20 -21.65 1.18 -5.57
C SER A 20 -21.91 0.72 -4.13
N THR A 21 -22.81 -0.25 -3.95
CA THR A 21 -23.09 -0.83 -2.64
C THR A 21 -21.98 -1.83 -2.30
N THR A 22 -20.88 -1.36 -1.73
CA THR A 22 -19.92 -2.25 -1.07
C THR A 22 -20.61 -2.92 0.11
N ARG A 23 -20.73 -4.25 0.08
CA ARG A 23 -21.28 -5.00 1.21
C ARG A 23 -20.37 -4.83 2.42
N PRO A 24 -20.92 -4.49 3.61
CA PRO A 24 -20.12 -4.37 4.82
C PRO A 24 -19.51 -5.73 5.18
N ILE A 25 -18.29 -5.72 5.71
CA ILE A 25 -17.61 -6.92 6.19
C ILE A 25 -18.25 -7.29 7.53
N VAL A 26 -19.00 -8.39 7.57
CA VAL A 26 -19.76 -8.83 8.77
C VAL A 26 -19.06 -9.95 9.54
N LYS A 27 -17.94 -10.46 8.99
CA LYS A 27 -17.07 -11.47 9.59
C LYS A 27 -15.65 -11.15 9.15
N ALA A 28 -14.78 -10.87 10.12
CA ALA A 28 -13.37 -10.67 9.88
C ALA A 28 -12.62 -12.00 10.07
N THR A 29 -11.52 -12.17 9.34
CA THR A 29 -10.56 -13.26 9.58
C THR A 29 -9.20 -12.64 9.83
N THR A 30 -8.48 -13.09 10.84
CA THR A 30 -7.15 -12.58 11.15
C THR A 30 -6.05 -13.20 10.27
N GLY A 31 -6.44 -14.09 9.33
CA GLY A 31 -5.53 -14.81 8.46
C GLY A 31 -4.70 -15.87 9.20
N PRO A 32 -3.76 -16.53 8.51
CA PRO A 32 -3.00 -17.65 9.10
C PRO A 32 -1.88 -17.20 10.05
N ARG A 33 -1.37 -15.97 9.92
CA ARG A 33 -0.18 -15.52 10.67
C ARG A 33 -0.37 -15.55 12.20
N PRO A 34 -1.49 -15.09 12.78
CA PRO A 34 -1.69 -15.17 14.23
C PRO A 34 -1.67 -16.61 14.76
N TYR A 35 -2.31 -17.54 14.05
CA TYR A 35 -2.27 -18.97 14.40
C TYR A 35 -0.84 -19.52 14.35
N TYR A 36 -0.11 -19.24 13.26
CA TYR A 36 1.31 -19.60 13.16
C TYR A 36 2.14 -19.05 14.34
N LEU A 37 1.91 -17.80 14.77
CA LEU A 37 2.63 -17.23 15.90
C LEU A 37 2.28 -17.92 17.22
N ILE A 38 1.00 -18.26 17.44
CA ILE A 38 0.52 -18.97 18.63
C ILE A 38 1.13 -20.37 18.71
N ASP A 39 1.16 -21.12 17.60
CA ASP A 39 1.73 -22.47 17.53
C ASP A 39 3.21 -22.50 17.93
N ASN A 40 3.94 -21.43 17.63
CA ASN A 40 5.36 -21.26 17.94
C ASN A 40 5.64 -20.69 19.34
N LEU A 41 4.61 -20.37 20.14
CA LEU A 41 4.81 -19.97 21.54
C LEU A 41 5.24 -21.17 22.41
N PRO A 42 6.07 -20.94 23.44
CA PRO A 42 6.29 -21.95 24.47
C PRO A 42 4.98 -22.26 25.21
N GLU A 43 4.85 -23.49 25.70
CA GLU A 43 3.71 -23.90 26.52
C GLU A 43 3.58 -23.01 27.77
N GLY A 44 2.35 -22.59 28.06
CA GLY A 44 2.07 -21.74 29.21
C GLY A 44 0.76 -20.98 29.09
N ALA A 45 0.44 -20.21 30.13
CA ALA A 45 -0.84 -19.52 30.26
C ALA A 45 -1.16 -18.60 29.07
N LEU A 46 -0.15 -17.95 28.46
CA LEU A 46 -0.35 -17.09 27.30
C LEU A 46 -0.78 -17.87 26.06
N LYS A 47 -0.11 -18.98 25.75
CA LYS A 47 -0.44 -19.83 24.60
C LYS A 47 -1.87 -20.37 24.76
N THR A 48 -2.17 -20.99 25.90
CA THR A 48 -3.52 -21.49 26.22
C THR A 48 -4.59 -20.40 26.11
N LYS A 49 -4.29 -19.17 26.55
CA LYS A 49 -5.24 -18.06 26.44
C LYS A 49 -5.49 -17.66 24.98
N LEU A 50 -4.44 -17.56 24.16
CA LEU A 50 -4.59 -17.15 22.76
C LEU A 50 -5.25 -18.25 21.91
N GLU A 51 -4.92 -19.52 22.17
CA GLU A 51 -5.60 -20.68 21.55
C GLU A 51 -7.10 -20.70 21.86
N SER A 52 -7.50 -20.30 23.07
CA SER A 52 -8.94 -20.21 23.41
C SER A 52 -9.70 -19.20 22.56
N CYS A 53 -9.01 -18.26 21.90
CA CYS A 53 -9.59 -17.29 20.99
C CYS A 53 -9.62 -17.76 19.52
N ALA A 54 -9.08 -18.94 19.20
CA ALA A 54 -8.94 -19.42 17.82
C ALA A 54 -10.28 -19.59 17.11
N ASP A 55 -11.31 -20.01 17.85
CA ASP A 55 -12.67 -20.27 17.38
C ASP A 55 -13.62 -19.07 17.57
N ASP A 56 -13.14 -17.98 18.17
CA ASP A 56 -13.95 -16.79 18.39
C ASP A 56 -14.31 -16.10 17.06
N ARG A 57 -15.55 -15.63 16.97
CA ARG A 57 -16.00 -14.89 15.79
C ARG A 57 -15.41 -13.48 15.83
N MET A 58 -14.32 -13.27 15.10
CA MET A 58 -13.80 -11.92 14.86
C MET A 58 -14.76 -11.11 13.98
N VAL A 59 -14.99 -9.88 14.40
CA VAL A 59 -15.79 -8.86 13.70
C VAL A 59 -14.95 -7.61 13.51
N PRO A 60 -15.22 -6.78 12.49
CA PRO A 60 -14.53 -5.50 12.38
C PRO A 60 -14.74 -4.60 13.59
N SER A 61 -13.75 -3.77 13.88
CA SER A 61 -13.81 -2.77 14.94
C SER A 61 -13.52 -1.39 14.37
N ASP A 62 -14.36 -0.41 14.67
CA ASP A 62 -14.18 0.98 14.26
C ASP A 62 -12.91 1.61 14.87
N PHE A 63 -12.42 1.04 15.98
CA PHE A 63 -11.19 1.46 16.65
C PHE A 63 -10.08 0.41 16.52
N SER A 64 -9.90 -0.11 15.30
CA SER A 64 -8.74 -0.92 14.90
C SER A 64 -8.09 -0.28 13.68
N ILE A 65 -6.78 -0.04 13.78
CA ILE A 65 -6.01 0.71 12.78
C ILE A 65 -5.06 -0.25 12.04
N GLY A 66 -5.29 -0.44 10.75
CA GLY A 66 -4.36 -1.08 9.84
C GLY A 66 -3.23 -0.10 9.49
N HIS A 67 -2.17 -0.10 10.30
CA HIS A 67 -0.96 0.71 10.07
C HIS A 67 -0.36 0.33 8.71
N ARG A 68 -0.43 1.26 7.75
CA ARG A 68 -0.05 1.06 6.34
C ARG A 68 -0.76 -0.10 5.64
N GLY A 69 -1.95 -0.45 6.13
CA GLY A 69 -2.71 -1.64 5.76
C GLY A 69 -2.33 -2.87 6.58
N ALA A 70 -2.15 -4.02 5.92
CA ALA A 70 -1.74 -5.30 6.50
C ALA A 70 -0.24 -5.56 6.23
N ALA A 71 0.60 -4.60 6.61
CA ALA A 71 2.01 -4.48 6.20
C ALA A 71 2.91 -5.69 6.58
N LEU A 72 2.49 -6.53 7.53
CA LEU A 72 3.24 -7.75 7.90
C LEU A 72 3.01 -8.93 6.93
N GLN A 73 2.05 -8.81 6.02
CA GLN A 73 1.69 -9.88 5.07
C GLN A 73 1.69 -9.38 3.62
N PHE A 74 1.50 -8.09 3.41
CA PHE A 74 1.41 -7.46 2.10
C PHE A 74 2.28 -6.20 2.05
N PRO A 75 2.79 -5.82 0.85
CA PRO A 75 3.57 -4.61 0.69
C PRO A 75 2.85 -3.38 1.26
N GLU A 76 3.51 -2.63 2.13
CA GLU A 76 2.92 -1.46 2.78
C GLU A 76 2.47 -0.38 1.77
N HIS A 77 1.39 0.33 2.13
CA HIS A 77 0.77 1.35 1.29
C HIS A 77 0.40 0.91 -0.14
N THR A 78 0.04 -0.37 -0.30
CA THR A 78 -0.54 -0.89 -1.55
C THR A 78 -2.04 -1.13 -1.41
N ARG A 79 -2.72 -1.18 -2.55
CA ARG A 79 -4.15 -1.52 -2.59
C ARG A 79 -4.41 -2.89 -1.97
N GLU A 80 -3.51 -3.85 -2.21
CA GLU A 80 -3.59 -5.21 -1.71
C GLU A 80 -3.51 -5.23 -0.19
N SER A 81 -2.57 -4.47 0.38
CA SER A 81 -2.42 -4.31 1.84
C SER A 81 -3.65 -3.66 2.48
N TYR A 82 -4.22 -2.64 1.85
CA TYR A 82 -5.45 -1.98 2.33
C TYR A 82 -6.67 -2.89 2.30
N VAL A 83 -6.85 -3.63 1.19
CA VAL A 83 -7.94 -4.59 1.06
C VAL A 83 -7.79 -5.72 2.08
N ALA A 84 -6.56 -6.20 2.32
CA ALA A 84 -6.29 -7.19 3.35
C ALA A 84 -6.64 -6.66 4.75
N ALA A 85 -6.19 -5.45 5.12
CA ALA A 85 -6.50 -4.85 6.42
C ALA A 85 -8.01 -4.73 6.68
N ALA A 86 -8.76 -4.25 5.69
CA ALA A 86 -10.23 -4.17 5.79
C ALA A 86 -10.85 -5.56 6.01
N ARG A 87 -10.39 -6.57 5.25
CA ARG A 87 -10.84 -7.97 5.38
C ARG A 87 -10.49 -8.60 6.73
N THR A 88 -9.40 -8.15 7.34
CA THR A 88 -9.00 -8.59 8.68
C THR A 88 -9.67 -7.83 9.81
N GLY A 89 -10.59 -6.91 9.51
CA GLY A 89 -11.44 -6.24 10.50
C GLY A 89 -10.91 -4.89 11.00
N ALA A 90 -9.90 -4.32 10.35
CA ALA A 90 -9.50 -2.94 10.63
C ALA A 90 -10.61 -1.98 10.17
N GLY A 91 -11.12 -1.15 11.08
CA GLY A 91 -12.08 -0.10 10.78
C GLY A 91 -11.44 1.17 10.24
N ILE A 92 -10.14 1.37 10.51
CA ILE A 92 -9.34 2.50 10.04
C ILE A 92 -8.15 1.94 9.26
N ILE A 93 -7.87 2.53 8.10
CA ILE A 93 -6.65 2.26 7.32
C ILE A 93 -5.82 3.53 7.34
N GLU A 94 -4.59 3.40 7.85
CA GLU A 94 -3.67 4.52 7.99
C GLU A 94 -2.84 4.70 6.71
N CYS A 95 -2.51 5.96 6.40
CA CYS A 95 -1.74 6.37 5.24
C CYS A 95 -0.77 7.50 5.64
N ASP A 96 0.52 7.16 5.69
CA ASP A 96 1.61 8.12 5.71
C ASP A 96 1.63 8.87 4.36
N VAL A 97 1.73 10.20 4.38
CA VAL A 97 1.60 11.03 3.17
C VAL A 97 2.90 11.69 2.77
N THR A 98 3.18 11.70 1.47
CA THR A 98 4.29 12.45 0.86
C THR A 98 3.87 13.11 -0.45
N PHE A 99 4.72 13.98 -1.00
CA PHE A 99 4.49 14.67 -2.26
C PHE A 99 5.23 14.02 -3.43
N THR A 100 4.59 14.00 -4.58
CA THR A 100 5.26 13.79 -5.87
C THR A 100 5.90 15.09 -6.37
N LYS A 101 6.70 15.00 -7.46
CA LYS A 101 7.33 16.16 -8.12
C LYS A 101 6.32 17.23 -8.54
N ASP A 102 5.17 16.80 -9.03
CA ASP A 102 4.04 17.61 -9.47
C ASP A 102 3.07 17.98 -8.33
N LYS A 103 3.47 17.78 -7.07
CA LYS A 103 2.78 18.19 -5.84
C LYS A 103 1.46 17.46 -5.55
N GLU A 104 1.32 16.24 -6.07
CA GLU A 104 0.21 15.35 -5.73
C GLU A 104 0.53 14.60 -4.42
N LEU A 105 -0.51 14.31 -3.64
CA LEU A 105 -0.38 13.54 -2.40
C LEU A 105 -0.49 12.04 -2.69
N VAL A 106 0.45 11.26 -2.17
CA VAL A 106 0.45 9.79 -2.26
C VAL A 106 0.77 9.16 -0.92
N CYS A 107 0.24 7.94 -0.70
CA CYS A 107 0.53 7.17 0.50
C CYS A 107 1.92 6.50 0.37
N ARG A 108 2.88 6.92 1.19
CA ARG A 108 4.23 6.33 1.32
C ARG A 108 4.75 6.62 2.72
N HIS A 109 5.49 5.67 3.28
CA HIS A 109 6.06 5.79 4.62
C HIS A 109 7.07 6.94 4.72
N ALA A 110 7.93 7.08 3.72
CA ALA A 110 8.95 8.12 3.73
C ALA A 110 9.19 8.71 2.34
N GLN A 111 9.82 9.88 2.32
CA GLN A 111 10.17 10.57 1.08
C GLN A 111 11.12 9.74 0.20
N ASN A 112 11.98 8.94 0.82
CA ASN A 112 13.13 8.26 0.23
C ASN A 112 13.03 6.72 0.28
N ASP A 113 11.83 6.15 0.28
CA ASP A 113 11.61 4.71 0.48
C ASP A 113 11.39 3.90 -0.83
N LEU A 114 11.30 4.56 -1.99
CA LEU A 114 10.86 3.87 -3.21
C LEU A 114 11.80 2.74 -3.63
N HIS A 115 13.10 2.88 -3.36
CA HIS A 115 14.12 1.90 -3.74
C HIS A 115 14.05 0.58 -2.94
N THR A 116 13.49 0.60 -1.72
CA THR A 116 13.32 -0.60 -0.89
C THR A 116 11.90 -1.14 -0.91
N THR A 117 10.92 -0.35 -1.33
CA THR A 117 9.49 -0.71 -1.24
C THR A 117 8.77 -0.83 -2.58
N THR A 118 9.44 -0.54 -3.70
CA THR A 118 8.87 -0.68 -5.04
C THR A 118 9.84 -1.37 -5.99
N ASN A 119 9.42 -1.56 -7.24
CA ASN A 119 10.25 -2.04 -8.33
C ASN A 119 11.04 -0.92 -9.05
N ILE A 120 11.12 0.32 -8.53
CA ILE A 120 11.67 1.47 -9.26
C ILE A 120 13.07 1.23 -9.87
N LEU A 121 13.97 0.54 -9.15
CA LEU A 121 15.32 0.21 -9.62
C LEU A 121 15.35 -0.72 -10.84
N LEU A 122 14.25 -1.44 -11.09
CA LEU A 122 14.09 -2.35 -12.23
C LEU A 122 13.37 -1.69 -13.41
N THR A 123 13.25 -0.36 -13.40
CA THR A 123 12.56 0.42 -14.44
C THR A 123 13.46 1.55 -14.94
N PRO A 124 13.16 2.17 -16.09
CA PRO A 124 13.87 3.37 -16.55
C PRO A 124 13.83 4.55 -15.56
N LEU A 125 12.89 4.56 -14.60
CA LEU A 125 12.82 5.58 -13.56
C LEU A 125 13.99 5.53 -12.57
N ALA A 126 14.77 4.44 -12.54
CA ALA A 126 16.01 4.36 -11.77
C ALA A 126 16.99 5.51 -12.08
N ALA A 127 16.98 6.01 -13.33
CA ALA A 127 17.79 7.15 -13.74
C ALA A 127 17.39 8.48 -13.08
N LYS A 128 16.21 8.54 -12.44
CA LYS A 128 15.70 9.72 -11.71
C LYS A 128 15.95 9.67 -10.20
N CYS A 129 16.51 8.58 -9.69
CA CYS A 129 16.77 8.46 -8.26
C CYS A 129 17.80 9.52 -7.81
N PHE A 130 17.51 10.19 -6.70
CA PHE A 130 18.39 11.17 -6.07
C PHE A 130 19.83 10.67 -5.91
N LYS A 131 20.00 9.42 -5.45
CA LYS A 131 21.27 8.70 -5.54
C LYS A 131 21.08 7.50 -6.47
N PRO A 132 21.82 7.44 -7.59
CA PRO A 132 21.83 6.27 -8.46
C PRO A 132 22.23 5.00 -7.70
N PHE A 133 21.84 3.85 -8.23
CA PHE A 133 22.29 2.57 -7.70
C PHE A 133 23.82 2.45 -7.81
N THR A 134 24.45 2.11 -6.70
CA THR A 134 25.86 1.73 -6.61
C THR A 134 25.91 0.27 -6.18
N PRO A 135 26.54 -0.62 -6.97
CA PRO A 135 26.61 -2.03 -6.63
C PRO A 135 27.51 -2.27 -5.41
N TYR A 136 27.35 -3.43 -4.80
CA TYR A 136 28.26 -3.94 -3.79
C TYR A 136 29.70 -4.03 -4.32
N ASP A 137 30.65 -3.57 -3.51
CA ASP A 137 32.09 -3.69 -3.82
C ASP A 137 32.71 -4.84 -3.02
N PRO A 138 33.10 -5.95 -3.67
CA PRO A 138 33.70 -7.10 -2.99
C PRO A 138 35.11 -6.83 -2.44
N ALA A 139 35.85 -5.85 -2.98
CA ALA A 139 37.19 -5.51 -2.52
C ALA A 139 37.15 -4.73 -1.20
N THR A 140 36.23 -3.77 -1.10
CA THR A 140 36.08 -2.93 0.10
C THR A 140 34.99 -3.40 1.06
N LYS A 141 34.16 -4.38 0.64
CA LYS A 141 32.93 -4.82 1.33
C LYS A 141 31.93 -3.68 1.52
N SER A 142 31.93 -2.70 0.62
CA SER A 142 30.96 -1.60 0.67
C SER A 142 29.59 -2.09 0.20
N PRO A 143 28.50 -1.85 0.95
CA PRO A 143 27.17 -2.33 0.60
C PRO A 143 26.65 -1.63 -0.66
N ALA A 144 25.78 -2.32 -1.39
CA ALA A 144 25.01 -1.72 -2.46
C ALA A 144 24.11 -0.60 -1.90
N THR A 145 24.02 0.52 -2.60
CA THR A 145 23.22 1.68 -2.16
C THR A 145 22.38 2.24 -3.31
N ALA A 146 21.23 2.82 -2.98
CA ALA A 146 20.44 3.65 -3.88
C ALA A 146 19.59 4.59 -3.02
N GLU A 147 19.12 5.69 -3.58
CA GLU A 147 18.12 6.54 -2.92
C GLU A 147 17.18 7.12 -3.96
N CYS A 148 15.98 6.56 -4.05
CA CYS A 148 14.93 7.02 -4.94
C CYS A 148 13.83 7.71 -4.13
N ARG A 149 13.47 8.94 -4.50
CA ARG A 149 12.50 9.74 -3.75
C ARG A 149 11.21 9.96 -4.53
N THR A 150 10.09 9.98 -3.81
CA THR A 150 8.78 10.28 -4.39
C THR A 150 8.70 11.67 -5.02
N THR A 151 9.42 12.66 -4.46
CA THR A 151 9.52 14.04 -4.98
C THR A 151 10.27 14.16 -6.30
N ASP A 152 10.97 13.11 -6.74
CA ASP A 152 11.78 13.15 -7.97
C ASP A 152 10.98 12.70 -9.20
N ILE A 153 9.80 12.09 -8.99
CA ILE A 153 8.92 11.55 -10.03
C ILE A 153 7.51 12.16 -9.97
N THR A 154 6.84 12.20 -11.12
CA THR A 154 5.45 12.68 -11.23
C THR A 154 4.44 11.65 -10.71
N LEU A 155 3.19 12.05 -10.45
CA LEU A 155 2.12 11.11 -10.09
C LEU A 155 1.88 10.05 -11.18
N ALA A 156 1.98 10.45 -12.45
CA ALA A 156 1.83 9.54 -13.58
C ALA A 156 2.89 8.42 -13.54
N GLU A 157 4.14 8.77 -13.25
CA GLU A 157 5.25 7.83 -13.11
C GLU A 157 5.14 6.99 -11.83
N PHE A 158 4.76 7.60 -10.71
CA PHE A 158 4.51 6.89 -9.46
C PHE A 158 3.48 5.77 -9.64
N LYS A 159 2.40 6.04 -10.38
CA LYS A 159 1.34 5.07 -10.66
C LYS A 159 1.78 3.89 -11.55
N THR A 160 2.96 3.94 -12.18
CA THR A 160 3.50 2.79 -12.91
C THR A 160 4.34 1.86 -12.03
N LEU A 161 4.64 2.24 -10.78
CA LEU A 161 5.40 1.43 -9.86
C LEU A 161 4.56 0.29 -9.28
N VAL A 162 5.22 -0.83 -9.00
CA VAL A 162 4.67 -1.97 -8.29
C VAL A 162 5.28 -2.00 -6.90
N GLY A 163 4.45 -1.98 -5.87
CA GLY A 163 4.89 -2.12 -4.48
C GLY A 163 5.41 -3.54 -4.20
N LYS A 164 6.45 -3.65 -3.38
CA LYS A 164 7.02 -4.90 -2.88
C LYS A 164 7.23 -4.81 -1.37
N MET A 165 7.47 -5.95 -0.74
CA MET A 165 7.87 -5.97 0.66
C MET A 165 9.13 -5.12 0.86
N ASP A 166 9.14 -4.34 1.92
CA ASP A 166 10.31 -3.53 2.27
C ASP A 166 11.54 -4.43 2.44
N GLY A 167 12.63 -4.03 1.82
CA GLY A 167 13.86 -4.81 1.83
C GLY A 167 14.83 -4.39 0.74
N ALA A 168 16.11 -4.60 1.02
CA ALA A 168 17.22 -4.37 0.12
C ALA A 168 18.14 -5.59 0.11
N ASN A 169 18.89 -5.75 -0.98
CA ASN A 169 20.01 -6.68 -1.04
C ASN A 169 21.32 -5.88 -1.01
N GLU A 170 21.96 -5.83 0.16
CA GLU A 170 23.22 -5.09 0.36
C GLU A 170 24.39 -5.69 -0.44
N ASN A 171 24.25 -6.93 -0.94
CA ASN A 171 25.24 -7.61 -1.77
C ASN A 171 24.87 -7.59 -3.26
N ALA A 172 23.93 -6.73 -3.68
CA ALA A 172 23.50 -6.64 -5.08
C ALA A 172 24.64 -6.13 -5.99
N LEU A 173 24.92 -6.86 -7.07
CA LEU A 173 25.94 -6.50 -8.07
C LEU A 173 25.34 -5.75 -9.26
N THR A 174 24.01 -5.77 -9.41
CA THR A 174 23.23 -5.19 -10.51
C THR A 174 21.88 -4.74 -10.02
#